data_AF-A0A7V0PNI6-F1
#
_entry.id   AF-A0A7V0PNI6-F1
#
_cell.length_a   1.000
_cell.length_b   1.000
_cell.length_c   1.000
_cell.angle_alpha   90.00
_cell.angle_beta   90.00
_cell.angle_gamma   90.00
#
_symmetry.space_group_name_H-M   'P 1'
#
loop_
_entity.id
_entity.type
_entity.pdbx_description
1 polymer ?
#
loop_
_entity_poly.entity_id
_entity_poly.type
_entity_poly.pdbx_seq_one_letter_code
_entity_poly.pdbx_strand_id
1 'polypeptide(L)'
;MRWFVRHYRFRTVVVAAAMLAAMVTARPVPANLAGRIDDVTHTVHNLSITGPGPVTATSEARICVFCHTPHAAEKIPAAPLWNRKLSGATYVPYSSGSMKAVVGQPGGSSRLCLSCHDGTLALGTVHVLNTRENVTIGLTGTGTGGTMPTGAGAQTGYTRDLGTNL
;
A
#
# COMPACT_ATOMS: atom_id res chain seq x y z
N MET A 1 47.94 -50.59 -40.62
CA MET A 1 47.11 -51.54 -41.40
C MET A 1 45.76 -51.68 -40.70
N ARG A 2 44.66 -51.22 -41.32
CA ARG A 2 43.23 -51.63 -41.14
C ARG A 2 42.67 -51.60 -39.68
N TRP A 3 41.54 -50.96 -39.36
CA TRP A 3 40.20 -51.26 -39.88
C TRP A 3 39.18 -50.13 -39.53
N PHE A 4 38.37 -49.79 -40.53
CA PHE A 4 37.04 -49.17 -40.42
C PHE A 4 36.08 -50.02 -39.58
N VAL A 5 35.12 -49.43 -38.84
CA VAL A 5 33.67 -49.75 -38.98
C VAL A 5 32.80 -48.53 -38.63
N ARG A 6 31.78 -48.33 -39.47
CA ARG A 6 30.74 -47.31 -39.50
C ARG A 6 29.50 -47.74 -38.71
N HIS A 7 28.99 -46.87 -37.82
CA HIS A 7 27.61 -46.96 -37.31
C HIS A 7 26.93 -45.58 -37.34
N TYR A 8 26.31 -45.26 -38.47
CA TYR A 8 25.31 -44.20 -38.58
C TYR A 8 23.95 -44.84 -38.87
N ARG A 9 22.88 -44.19 -38.39
CA ARG A 9 21.47 -44.32 -38.79
C ARG A 9 20.57 -45.29 -38.01
N PHE A 10 20.30 -45.03 -36.73
CA PHE A 10 19.07 -45.56 -36.11
C PHE A 10 18.47 -44.71 -34.96
N ARG A 11 19.02 -43.53 -34.63
CA ARG A 11 18.60 -42.78 -33.42
C ARG A 11 17.63 -41.61 -33.64
N THR A 12 17.30 -41.24 -34.88
CA THR A 12 16.58 -39.98 -35.15
C THR A 12 15.05 -40.09 -35.19
N VAL A 13 14.46 -41.28 -35.30
CA VAL A 13 13.00 -41.39 -35.49
C VAL A 13 12.21 -41.43 -34.16
N VAL A 14 12.80 -41.89 -33.06
CA VAL A 14 12.07 -42.09 -31.80
C VAL A 14 11.80 -40.77 -31.03
N VAL A 15 12.61 -39.73 -31.25
CA VAL A 15 12.51 -38.48 -30.47
C VAL A 15 11.31 -37.60 -30.88
N ALA A 16 10.83 -37.71 -32.12
CA ALA A 16 9.76 -36.84 -32.62
C ALA A 16 8.37 -37.18 -32.06
N ALA A 17 8.09 -38.44 -31.70
CA ALA A 17 6.78 -38.87 -31.23
C ALA A 17 6.48 -38.47 -29.77
N ALA A 18 7.52 -38.29 -28.94
CA ALA A 18 7.36 -37.96 -27.52
C ALA A 18 6.98 -36.48 -27.28
N MET A 19 7.31 -35.57 -28.21
CA MET A 19 6.99 -34.14 -28.06
C MET A 19 5.55 -33.79 -28.41
N LEU A 20 4.86 -34.64 -29.18
CA LEU A 20 3.46 -34.38 -29.58
C LEU A 20 2.44 -34.82 -28.52
N ALA A 21 2.81 -35.74 -27.62
CA ALA A 21 1.93 -36.20 -26.54
C ALA A 21 1.86 -35.24 -25.33
N ALA A 22 2.87 -34.36 -25.15
CA ALA A 22 2.91 -33.40 -24.06
C ALA A 22 2.02 -32.15 -24.28
N MET A 23 1.58 -31.90 -25.51
CA MET A 23 0.73 -30.73 -25.84
C MET A 23 -0.76 -30.95 -25.55
N VAL A 24 -1.20 -32.19 -25.25
CA VAL A 24 -2.64 -32.52 -25.09
C VAL A 24 -3.12 -32.46 -23.64
N THR A 25 -2.26 -32.17 -22.65
CA THR A 25 -2.65 -32.14 -21.22
C THR A 25 -2.46 -30.79 -20.52
N ALA A 26 -2.09 -29.72 -21.24
CA ALA A 26 -2.00 -28.37 -20.68
C ALA A 26 -3.41 -27.82 -20.39
N ARG A 27 -3.96 -28.18 -19.22
CA ARG A 27 -5.18 -27.56 -18.68
C ARG A 27 -4.89 -26.07 -18.45
N PRO A 28 -5.73 -25.15 -18.94
CA PRO A 28 -5.59 -23.74 -18.58
C PRO A 28 -5.80 -23.63 -17.07
N VAL A 29 -4.72 -23.29 -16.35
CA VAL A 29 -4.85 -22.85 -14.96
C VAL A 29 -5.64 -21.54 -15.02
N PRO A 30 -6.78 -21.42 -14.34
CA PRO A 30 -7.50 -20.16 -14.32
C PRO A 30 -6.55 -19.07 -13.78
N ALA A 31 -6.42 -17.96 -14.51
CA ALA A 31 -5.57 -16.81 -14.17
C ALA A 31 -5.96 -16.12 -12.84
N ASN A 32 -6.94 -16.66 -12.11
CA ASN A 32 -7.52 -16.10 -10.91
C ASN A 32 -6.99 -16.76 -9.62
N LEU A 33 -5.86 -17.49 -9.70
CA LEU A 33 -5.14 -18.01 -8.53
C LEU A 33 -3.92 -17.18 -8.13
N ALA A 34 -3.79 -15.96 -8.65
CA ALA A 34 -2.88 -14.98 -8.07
C ALA A 34 -3.49 -14.50 -6.74
N GLY A 35 -2.98 -15.01 -5.62
CA GLY A 35 -3.29 -14.47 -4.31
C GLY A 35 -3.04 -12.97 -4.29
N ARG A 36 -3.88 -12.22 -3.58
CA ARG A 36 -3.67 -10.78 -3.34
C ARG A 36 -2.30 -10.62 -2.67
N ILE A 37 -1.33 -10.07 -3.40
CA ILE A 37 -0.07 -9.68 -2.79
C ILE A 37 -0.38 -8.38 -2.04
N ASP A 38 -0.38 -8.44 -0.70
CA ASP A 38 -0.49 -7.24 0.14
C ASP A 38 0.84 -6.48 0.11
N ASP A 39 1.09 -5.84 -1.03
CA ASP A 39 2.29 -5.06 -1.30
C ASP A 39 1.93 -3.58 -1.39
N VAL A 40 2.53 -2.78 -0.52
CA VAL A 40 2.35 -1.33 -0.48
C VAL A 40 3.21 -0.60 -1.51
N THR A 41 4.30 -1.19 -2.01
CA THR A 41 5.31 -0.47 -2.81
C THR A 41 4.76 0.04 -4.14
N HIS A 42 3.74 -0.63 -4.67
CA HIS A 42 3.07 -0.28 -5.93
C HIS A 42 1.73 0.45 -5.73
N THR A 43 1.46 0.96 -4.52
CA THR A 43 0.23 1.68 -4.19
C THR A 43 0.49 3.17 -3.96
N VAL A 44 -0.58 3.97 -3.92
CA VAL A 44 -0.51 5.40 -3.55
C VAL A 44 -0.05 5.65 -2.11
N HIS A 45 -0.01 4.61 -1.26
CA HIS A 45 0.51 4.70 0.11
C HIS A 45 2.03 4.54 0.18
N ASN A 46 2.70 4.18 -0.93
CA ASN A 46 4.14 4.36 -1.01
C ASN A 46 4.44 5.85 -1.16
N LEU A 47 4.66 6.53 -0.03
CA LEU A 47 5.03 7.95 0.02
C LEU A 47 6.53 8.19 -0.09
N SER A 48 7.35 7.14 -0.29
CA SER A 48 8.79 7.32 -0.49
C SER A 48 9.09 8.01 -1.83
N ILE A 49 10.36 8.31 -2.08
CA ILE A 49 10.84 8.86 -3.36
C ILE A 49 10.51 7.96 -4.58
N THR A 50 10.16 6.68 -4.38
CA THR A 50 9.82 5.74 -5.46
C THR A 50 8.32 5.49 -5.60
N GLY A 51 7.49 6.25 -4.88
CA GLY A 51 6.04 6.11 -4.91
C GLY A 51 5.42 6.30 -6.30
N PRO A 52 4.45 5.47 -6.71
CA PRO A 52 3.74 5.65 -7.98
C PRO A 52 2.62 6.70 -7.89
N GLY A 53 2.33 7.21 -6.69
CA GLY A 53 1.28 8.19 -6.44
C GLY A 53 1.72 9.64 -6.69
N PRO A 54 0.76 10.58 -6.69
CA PRO A 54 1.06 12.00 -6.88
C PRO A 54 1.74 12.64 -5.66
N VAL A 55 1.69 11.99 -4.50
CA VAL A 55 2.36 12.44 -3.26
C VAL A 55 3.56 11.55 -3.02
N THR A 56 4.75 12.15 -2.99
CA THR A 56 6.02 11.45 -2.77
C THR A 56 6.96 12.29 -1.92
N ALA A 57 7.85 11.63 -1.19
CA ALA A 57 8.89 12.28 -0.43
C ALA A 57 9.93 12.93 -1.34
N THR A 58 10.56 13.99 -0.84
CA THR A 58 11.64 14.66 -1.55
C THR A 58 12.98 13.94 -1.38
N SER A 59 13.17 13.18 -0.29
CA SER A 59 14.45 12.53 0.02
C SER A 59 14.34 11.20 0.78
N GLU A 60 13.16 10.82 1.29
CA GLU A 60 13.00 9.60 2.08
C GLU A 60 12.73 8.37 1.20
N ALA A 61 13.61 7.37 1.28
CA ALA A 61 13.51 6.13 0.50
C ALA A 61 12.76 5.00 1.21
N ARG A 62 12.61 5.07 2.53
CA ARG A 62 11.93 4.03 3.31
C ARG A 62 10.43 4.19 3.16
N ILE A 63 9.76 3.09 2.82
CA ILE A 63 8.30 3.09 2.57
C ILE A 63 7.52 3.00 3.88
N CYS A 64 7.99 2.18 4.83
CA CYS A 64 7.22 1.85 6.02
C CYS A 64 7.22 2.97 7.09
N VAL A 65 8.19 3.89 7.05
CA VAL A 65 8.36 4.91 8.12
C VAL A 65 7.23 5.91 8.21
N PHE A 66 6.42 6.06 7.15
CA PHE A 66 5.23 6.93 7.18
C PHE A 66 4.08 6.35 8.02
N CYS A 67 4.10 5.03 8.26
CA CYS A 67 2.99 4.29 8.86
C CYS A 67 3.42 3.54 10.13
N HIS A 68 4.59 2.92 10.13
CA HIS A 68 5.05 2.06 11.22
C HIS A 68 6.12 2.72 12.08
N THR A 69 5.93 2.63 13.38
CA THR A 69 6.85 3.17 14.39
C THR A 69 7.56 2.04 15.12
N PRO A 70 8.79 2.24 15.63
CA PRO A 70 9.43 1.27 16.51
C PRO A 70 8.61 0.98 17.77
N HIS A 71 8.83 -0.19 18.38
CA HIS A 71 8.18 -0.52 19.66
C HIS A 71 8.54 0.52 20.75
N ALA A 72 7.57 0.79 21.62
CA ALA A 72 7.68 1.76 22.72
C ALA A 72 7.94 3.22 22.29
N ALA A 73 7.75 3.56 21.02
CA ALA A 73 7.75 4.95 20.56
C ALA A 73 6.61 5.77 21.18
N GLU A 74 5.48 5.12 21.50
CA GLU A 74 4.37 5.72 22.24
C GLU A 74 4.11 4.93 23.53
N LYS A 75 3.79 5.63 24.62
CA LYS A 75 3.59 5.07 25.96
C LYS A 75 2.11 4.88 26.29
N ILE A 76 1.34 4.47 25.28
CA ILE A 76 -0.09 4.16 25.42
C ILE A 76 -0.26 2.63 25.42
N PRO A 77 -0.80 2.04 26.50
CA PRO A 77 -1.03 0.60 26.55
C PRO A 77 -1.91 0.11 25.40
N ALA A 78 -1.49 -0.98 24.74
CA ALA A 78 -2.21 -1.63 23.63
C ALA A 78 -2.55 -0.71 22.44
N ALA A 79 -1.85 0.42 22.28
CA ALA A 79 -1.99 1.25 21.09
C ALA A 79 -1.38 0.56 19.86
N PRO A 80 -1.97 0.77 18.66
CA PRO A 80 -1.38 0.31 17.42
C PRO A 80 -0.01 0.98 17.21
N LEU A 81 0.95 0.23 16.65
CA LEU A 81 2.26 0.75 16.26
C LEU A 81 2.11 1.58 14.97
N TRP A 82 1.68 2.82 15.18
CA TRP A 82 1.41 3.78 14.13
C TRP A 82 2.34 4.99 14.26
N ASN A 83 3.11 5.28 13.22
CA ASN A 83 4.11 6.35 13.23
C ASN A 83 3.52 7.74 13.04
N ARG A 84 2.35 7.99 13.61
CA ARG A 84 1.70 9.30 13.61
C ARG A 84 1.05 9.49 14.97
N LYS A 85 1.30 10.64 15.59
CA LYS A 85 0.56 11.05 16.77
C LYS A 85 -0.86 11.40 16.33
N LEU A 86 -1.84 10.60 16.72
CA LEU A 86 -3.23 10.82 16.34
C LEU A 86 -3.67 12.21 16.80
N SER A 87 -4.38 12.93 15.94
CA SER A 87 -4.90 14.26 16.28
C SER A 87 -5.88 14.13 17.46
N GLY A 88 -6.03 15.20 18.24
CA GLY A 88 -7.09 15.32 19.24
C GLY A 88 -8.44 15.76 18.66
N ALA A 89 -8.60 15.70 17.33
CA ALA A 89 -9.78 16.22 16.67
C ALA A 89 -11.05 15.50 17.13
N THR A 90 -12.12 16.30 17.23
CA THR A 90 -13.49 15.81 17.40
C THR A 90 -14.15 15.81 16.04
N TYR A 91 -14.70 14.66 15.66
CA TYR A 91 -15.40 14.50 14.39
C TYR A 91 -16.88 14.81 14.57
N VAL A 92 -17.51 15.37 13.55
CA VAL A 92 -18.96 15.47 13.43
C VAL A 92 -19.37 14.29 12.56
N PRO A 93 -19.93 13.20 13.11
CA PRO A 93 -20.35 12.07 12.29
C PRO A 93 -21.61 12.42 11.50
N TYR A 94 -21.75 11.80 10.33
CA TYR A 94 -22.95 11.89 9.52
C TYR A 94 -24.21 11.56 10.34
N SER A 95 -25.25 12.36 10.17
CA SER A 95 -26.55 12.11 10.78
C SER A 95 -27.68 12.31 9.77
N SER A 96 -28.70 11.45 9.84
CA SER A 96 -29.89 11.50 9.00
C SER A 96 -31.09 10.92 9.74
N GLY A 97 -32.29 11.47 9.51
CA GLY A 97 -33.53 10.93 10.08
C GLY A 97 -33.89 9.52 9.61
N SER A 98 -33.32 9.07 8.49
CA SER A 98 -33.47 7.68 8.02
C SER A 98 -32.44 6.72 8.63
N MET A 99 -31.42 7.24 9.32
CA MET A 99 -30.37 6.43 9.93
C MET A 99 -30.90 5.69 11.15
N LYS A 100 -30.62 4.38 11.24
CA LYS A 100 -30.99 3.53 12.38
C LYS A 100 -29.83 3.26 13.35
N ALA A 101 -28.61 3.64 12.96
CA ALA A 101 -27.42 3.51 13.78
C ALA A 101 -27.25 4.72 14.72
N VAL A 102 -26.73 4.47 15.91
CA VAL A 102 -26.19 5.52 16.79
C VAL A 102 -24.70 5.63 16.50
N VAL A 103 -24.28 6.76 15.92
CA VAL A 103 -22.90 6.96 15.49
C VAL A 103 -22.17 7.82 16.53
N GLY A 104 -21.11 7.26 17.11
CA GLY A 104 -20.19 7.95 18.01
C GLY A 104 -18.94 8.48 17.30
N GLN A 105 -17.93 8.84 18.07
CA GLN A 105 -16.62 9.18 17.51
C GLN A 105 -15.98 7.96 16.80
N PRO A 106 -15.20 8.17 15.73
CA PRO A 106 -14.44 7.10 15.10
C PRO A 106 -13.53 6.37 16.11
N GLY A 107 -13.57 5.04 16.07
CA GLY A 107 -12.74 4.16 16.89
C GLY A 107 -11.30 4.03 16.38
N GLY A 108 -10.49 3.20 17.06
CA GLY A 108 -9.04 3.10 16.86
C GLY A 108 -8.60 2.95 15.39
N SER A 109 -9.10 1.94 14.66
CA SER A 109 -8.71 1.69 13.27
C SER A 109 -9.11 2.83 12.33
N SER A 110 -10.33 3.36 12.47
CA SER A 110 -10.80 4.52 11.70
C SER A 110 -9.92 5.75 11.93
N ARG A 111 -9.49 5.98 13.18
CA ARG A 111 -8.58 7.10 13.50
C ARG A 111 -7.20 6.94 12.86
N LEU A 112 -6.72 5.72 12.60
CA LEU A 112 -5.47 5.53 11.85
C LEU A 112 -5.61 6.02 10.41
N CYS A 113 -6.70 5.64 9.74
CA CYS A 113 -7.01 6.14 8.40
C CYS A 113 -7.15 7.66 8.40
N LEU A 114 -7.95 8.19 9.32
CA LEU A 114 -8.20 9.62 9.44
C LEU A 114 -6.93 10.41 9.77
N SER A 115 -5.96 9.84 10.48
CA SER A 115 -4.69 10.53 10.77
C SER A 115 -3.92 10.97 9.51
N CYS A 116 -4.21 10.39 8.34
CA CYS A 116 -3.71 10.86 7.05
C CYS A 116 -4.78 11.64 6.27
N HIS A 117 -6.02 11.18 6.33
CA HIS A 117 -7.10 11.61 5.43
C HIS A 117 -7.96 12.76 5.97
N ASP A 118 -7.89 13.12 7.24
CA ASP A 118 -8.76 14.14 7.84
C ASP A 118 -8.23 15.58 7.72
N GLY A 119 -7.07 15.76 7.10
CA GLY A 119 -6.44 17.06 6.90
C GLY A 119 -5.95 17.75 8.18
N THR A 120 -6.03 17.10 9.35
CA THR A 120 -5.62 17.70 10.64
C THR A 120 -4.11 17.68 10.86
N LEU A 121 -3.39 16.83 10.11
CA LEU A 121 -1.95 16.65 10.20
C LEU A 121 -1.34 16.63 8.80
N ALA A 122 -0.12 17.13 8.67
CA ALA A 122 0.64 16.94 7.44
C ALA A 122 0.95 15.44 7.24
N LEU A 123 0.86 14.97 6.00
CA LEU A 123 1.14 13.58 5.64
C LEU A 123 2.59 13.19 5.97
N GLY A 124 3.52 14.14 5.86
CA GLY A 124 4.94 13.92 6.17
C GLY A 124 5.28 13.89 7.66
N THR A 125 4.36 14.27 8.55
CA THR A 125 4.62 14.24 9.99
C THR A 125 4.59 12.81 10.51
N VAL A 126 5.74 12.35 10.98
CA VAL A 126 5.91 11.03 11.60
C VAL A 126 6.32 11.16 13.07
N HIS A 127 5.85 10.22 13.90
CA HIS A 127 6.11 10.26 15.33
C HIS A 127 7.58 10.05 15.66
N VAL A 128 8.23 9.06 15.04
CA VAL A 128 9.68 8.79 15.21
C VAL A 128 10.35 8.56 13.86
N LEU A 129 11.48 9.23 13.63
CA LEU A 129 12.38 8.95 12.50
C LEU A 129 13.82 9.14 12.94
N ASN A 130 14.69 8.17 12.67
CA ASN A 130 16.12 8.23 13.02
C ASN A 130 16.35 8.65 14.49
N THR A 131 15.62 7.99 15.40
CA THR A 131 15.64 8.24 16.87
C THR A 131 15.27 9.66 17.30
N ARG A 132 14.64 10.45 16.42
CA ARG A 132 14.07 11.76 16.76
C ARG A 132 12.56 11.67 16.73
N GLU A 133 11.92 12.34 17.68
CA GLU A 133 10.47 12.43 17.73
C GLU A 133 9.94 13.62 16.92
N ASN A 134 8.68 13.53 16.48
CA ASN A 134 7.91 14.59 15.82
C ASN A 134 8.63 15.17 14.58
N VAL A 135 9.05 14.29 13.68
CA VAL A 135 9.80 14.67 12.48
C VAL A 135 8.85 14.89 11.31
N THR A 136 9.04 15.95 10.54
CA THR A 136 8.32 16.16 9.27
C THR A 136 9.23 15.82 8.10
N ILE A 137 8.87 14.76 7.37
CA ILE A 137 9.47 14.41 6.09
C ILE A 137 8.90 15.34 5.02
N GLY A 138 9.76 15.96 4.20
CA GLY A 138 9.31 16.78 3.09
C GLY A 138 8.60 15.93 2.04
N LEU A 139 7.37 16.32 1.68
CA LEU A 139 6.58 15.69 0.62
C LEU A 139 6.24 16.71 -0.46
N THR A 140 6.09 16.22 -1.69
CA THR A 140 5.54 16.97 -2.82
C THR A 140 4.14 16.48 -3.15
N GLY A 141 3.37 17.27 -3.93
CA GLY A 141 2.02 16.89 -4.37
C GLY A 141 0.96 16.90 -3.27
N THR A 142 1.26 17.45 -2.10
CA THR A 142 0.34 17.53 -0.96
C THR A 142 -0.65 18.69 -1.09
N GLY A 143 -1.69 18.69 -0.27
CA GLY A 143 -2.52 19.86 -0.02
C GLY A 143 -1.79 20.95 0.78
N THR A 144 -2.50 22.05 1.06
CA THR A 144 -2.00 23.18 1.85
C THR A 144 -1.49 22.71 3.21
N GLY A 145 -0.28 23.12 3.59
CA GLY A 145 0.33 22.73 4.86
C GLY A 145 0.81 21.28 4.92
N GLY A 146 0.91 20.59 3.76
CA GLY A 146 1.37 19.20 3.71
C GLY A 146 0.27 18.16 3.94
N THR A 147 -0.99 18.57 3.99
CA THR A 147 -2.15 17.71 4.25
C THR A 147 -2.53 16.87 3.03
N MET A 148 -3.55 16.03 3.18
CA MET A 148 -4.10 15.25 2.08
C MET A 148 -4.60 16.16 0.94
N PRO A 149 -4.09 16.04 -0.30
CA PRO A 149 -4.68 16.74 -1.44
C PRO A 149 -6.09 16.23 -1.72
N THR A 150 -6.99 17.12 -2.12
CA THR A 150 -8.42 16.82 -2.40
C THR A 150 -8.63 15.87 -3.59
N GLY A 151 -7.59 15.58 -4.37
CA GLY A 151 -7.64 14.60 -5.46
C GLY A 151 -8.56 15.06 -6.60
N ALA A 152 -9.62 14.28 -6.86
CA ALA A 152 -10.59 14.59 -7.92
C ALA A 152 -11.42 15.87 -7.63
N GLY A 153 -11.38 16.38 -6.39
CA GLY A 153 -12.02 17.62 -5.98
C GLY A 153 -12.93 17.41 -4.76
N ALA A 154 -13.03 18.44 -3.92
CA ALA A 154 -13.70 18.37 -2.61
C ALA A 154 -15.20 18.03 -2.69
N GLN A 155 -15.88 18.32 -3.80
CA GLN A 155 -17.32 18.10 -3.96
C GLN A 155 -17.67 16.93 -4.90
N THR A 156 -16.67 16.15 -5.33
CA THR A 156 -16.90 15.10 -6.33
C THR A 156 -17.48 13.80 -5.77
N GLY A 157 -17.57 13.68 -4.43
CA GLY A 157 -17.84 12.40 -3.76
C GLY A 157 -16.66 11.42 -3.79
N TYR A 158 -15.57 11.77 -4.49
CA TYR A 158 -14.33 10.99 -4.57
C TYR A 158 -13.14 11.75 -3.95
N THR A 159 -13.43 12.63 -2.98
CA THR A 159 -12.37 13.26 -2.19
C THR A 159 -11.68 12.22 -1.34
N ARG A 160 -10.37 12.37 -1.22
CA ARG A 160 -9.54 11.61 -0.27
C ARG A 160 -9.24 12.42 0.99
N ASP A 161 -9.50 13.73 0.97
CA ASP A 161 -9.49 14.59 2.14
C ASP A 161 -10.91 14.59 2.73
N LEU A 162 -11.08 13.84 3.82
CA LEU A 162 -12.35 13.58 4.49
C LEU A 162 -12.69 14.65 5.53
N GLY A 163 -11.69 15.41 5.99
CA GLY A 163 -11.88 16.38 7.06
C GLY A 163 -12.38 15.76 8.37
N THR A 164 -12.88 16.64 9.25
CA THR A 164 -13.48 16.26 10.53
C THR A 164 -15.02 16.30 10.51
N ASN A 165 -15.63 16.68 9.39
CA ASN A 165 -17.07 16.68 9.18
C ASN A 165 -17.42 15.53 8.23
N LEU A 166 -17.80 14.39 8.81
CA LEU A 166 -17.96 13.10 8.14
C LEU A 166 -19.41 12.85 7.69
#